data_AF-A0A6L8NC46-F1
#
_entry.id   AF-A0A6L8NC46-F1
#
_cell.length_a   1.000
_cell.length_b   1.000
_cell.length_c   1.000
_cell.angle_alpha   90.00
_cell.angle_beta   90.00
_cell.angle_gamma   90.00
#
_symmetry.space_group_name_H-M   'P 1'
#
loop_
_entity.id
_entity.type
_entity.pdbx_description
1 polymer ?
#
loop_
_entity_poly.entity_id
_entity_poly.type
_entity_poly.pdbx_seq_one_letter_code
_entity_poly.pdbx_strand_id
1 'polypeptide(L)'
;AGGTGAGGAAGPATGTNGKKPPATPAGAGNAKPPATTPAKKPPAVPGKKAPATNTPSKSGPAAKPPAPVAATYAHLIGPGCDTPGFAAGGRYDSKGKDRWRGSRGSTTGYGCSGFYFSVPMSDRSSDDSWAQWKFTTGKVTKGVCAVQVYIPNVKNITYVGGNPAYYTVYRAFTQKSSNVLGTFSLNQTAHLGGWVNAGSYRISGGKISVVLGNRGSDSGNRHAAAAPVRVNCTAS
;
A
#
# COMPACT_ATOMS: atom_id res chain seq x y z
N ALA A 1 57.53 -8.99 22.78
CA ALA A 1 56.79 -8.95 24.07
C ALA A 1 55.31 -8.84 23.71
N GLY A 2 54.48 -9.88 23.80
CA GLY A 2 54.21 -10.80 24.93
C GLY A 2 52.97 -10.26 25.65
N GLY A 3 51.87 -10.97 25.91
CA GLY A 3 51.40 -12.35 25.69
C GLY A 3 49.88 -12.36 25.98
N THR A 4 49.08 -13.13 25.23
CA THR A 4 48.41 -14.39 25.64
C THR A 4 47.41 -14.33 26.81
N GLY A 5 46.19 -14.78 26.51
CA GLY A 5 45.17 -15.22 27.49
C GLY A 5 43.97 -15.82 26.76
N ALA A 6 43.98 -17.14 26.57
CA ALA A 6 42.98 -17.97 25.89
C ALA A 6 42.17 -18.80 26.91
N GLY A 7 41.02 -19.33 26.45
CA GLY A 7 40.23 -20.41 27.07
C GLY A 7 38.72 -20.15 26.90
N GLY A 8 37.90 -20.91 26.18
CA GLY A 8 38.02 -22.28 25.67
C GLY A 8 37.20 -23.25 26.51
N ALA A 9 36.01 -23.67 26.02
CA ALA A 9 35.48 -25.03 26.18
C ALA A 9 34.18 -25.23 25.37
N ALA A 10 34.22 -26.23 24.50
CA ALA A 10 33.09 -26.86 23.83
C ALA A 10 32.50 -27.98 24.71
N GLY A 11 31.27 -28.40 24.42
CA GLY A 11 30.67 -29.61 24.99
C GLY A 11 29.26 -29.89 24.47
N PRO A 12 29.04 -30.96 23.67
CA PRO A 12 27.75 -31.33 23.06
C PRO A 12 27.06 -32.49 23.80
N ALA A 13 25.72 -32.61 23.66
CA ALA A 13 24.94 -33.86 23.86
C ALA A 13 23.48 -33.60 23.43
N THR A 14 23.03 -34.08 22.26
CA THR A 14 22.32 -35.37 22.00
C THR A 14 20.97 -35.53 22.70
N GLY A 15 19.90 -35.70 21.91
CA GLY A 15 18.58 -36.08 22.43
C GLY A 15 17.46 -36.01 21.39
N THR A 16 17.44 -36.99 20.49
CA THR A 16 16.34 -37.39 19.59
C THR A 16 14.96 -37.41 20.23
N ASN A 17 13.91 -36.99 19.50
CA ASN A 17 12.64 -37.73 19.36
C ASN A 17 11.76 -37.14 18.26
N GLY A 18 11.53 -37.93 17.20
CA GLY A 18 10.57 -37.61 16.15
C GLY A 18 9.13 -37.84 16.60
N LYS A 19 8.19 -37.15 15.95
CA LYS A 19 6.82 -37.62 15.69
C LYS A 19 6.17 -36.78 14.59
N LYS A 20 5.94 -37.44 13.44
CA LYS A 20 5.03 -37.02 12.36
C LYS A 20 3.56 -37.10 12.88
N PRO A 21 2.58 -36.42 12.24
CA PRO A 21 1.27 -36.13 12.80
C PRO A 21 0.22 -37.22 12.47
N PRO A 22 -0.90 -37.31 13.23
CA PRO A 22 -2.15 -37.89 12.75
C PRO A 22 -3.05 -36.77 12.19
N ALA A 23 -3.45 -36.78 10.92
CA ALA A 23 -4.45 -37.64 10.26
C ALA A 23 -5.91 -37.23 10.59
N THR A 24 -6.55 -36.63 9.59
CA THR A 24 -7.97 -36.31 9.44
C THR A 24 -8.84 -37.57 9.41
N PRO A 25 -10.08 -37.53 9.93
CA PRO A 25 -11.11 -38.46 9.48
C PRO A 25 -11.95 -37.84 8.38
N ALA A 26 -11.91 -38.46 7.19
CA ALA A 26 -12.93 -38.36 6.17
C ALA A 26 -14.02 -39.41 6.47
N GLY A 27 -15.29 -39.01 6.36
CA GLY A 27 -16.45 -39.92 6.41
C GLY A 27 -17.39 -39.58 5.26
N ALA A 28 -17.37 -40.44 4.24
CA ALA A 28 -18.29 -40.46 3.11
C ALA A 28 -19.53 -41.32 3.43
N GLY A 29 -20.68 -41.02 2.82
CA GLY A 29 -21.85 -41.90 2.86
C GLY A 29 -23.11 -41.30 2.22
N ASN A 30 -23.35 -41.68 0.96
CA ASN A 30 -24.46 -41.28 0.09
C ASN A 30 -25.85 -41.80 0.54
N ALA A 31 -26.93 -41.10 0.15
CA ALA A 31 -27.97 -41.59 -0.81
C ALA A 31 -29.36 -40.96 -0.60
N LYS A 32 -30.06 -40.69 -1.71
CA LYS A 32 -31.43 -40.19 -1.92
C LYS A 32 -32.05 -41.06 -3.06
N PRO A 33 -33.35 -40.99 -3.44
CA PRO A 33 -34.67 -41.03 -2.77
C PRO A 33 -35.41 -42.38 -3.06
N PRO A 34 -36.74 -42.51 -2.82
CA PRO A 34 -37.71 -42.29 -3.92
C PRO A 34 -39.07 -41.67 -3.50
N ALA A 35 -39.83 -41.23 -4.51
CA ALA A 35 -41.19 -40.71 -4.44
C ALA A 35 -42.25 -41.78 -4.78
N THR A 36 -43.49 -41.65 -4.29
CA THR A 36 -44.76 -42.07 -4.96
C THR A 36 -46.00 -41.56 -4.19
N THR A 37 -47.02 -41.08 -4.92
CA THR A 37 -48.43 -40.89 -4.49
C THR A 37 -49.29 -42.03 -5.08
N PRO A 38 -50.53 -42.33 -4.58
CA PRO A 38 -51.74 -41.79 -5.22
C PRO A 38 -53.01 -41.61 -4.33
N ALA A 39 -54.02 -40.95 -4.93
CA ALA A 39 -55.27 -40.36 -4.42
C ALA A 39 -56.47 -41.29 -4.10
N LYS A 40 -57.47 -40.82 -3.30
CA LYS A 40 -58.91 -40.62 -3.71
C LYS A 40 -59.86 -40.02 -2.63
N LYS A 41 -60.88 -39.30 -3.13
CA LYS A 41 -61.96 -38.38 -2.62
C LYS A 41 -63.27 -39.14 -2.17
N PRO A 42 -64.49 -38.54 -1.95
CA PRO A 42 -65.07 -37.32 -1.28
C PRO A 42 -66.37 -37.68 -0.44
N PRO A 43 -67.47 -36.87 -0.23
CA PRO A 43 -67.75 -35.42 -0.08
C PRO A 43 -68.64 -35.02 1.16
N ALA A 44 -68.74 -33.72 1.48
CA ALA A 44 -70.02 -33.01 1.79
C ALA A 44 -69.80 -31.48 1.82
N VAL A 45 -70.79 -30.73 1.33
CA VAL A 45 -70.88 -29.25 1.09
C VAL A 45 -72.17 -28.77 1.80
N PRO A 46 -72.59 -27.48 1.90
CA PRO A 46 -71.95 -26.15 1.97
C PRO A 46 -72.35 -25.32 3.22
N GLY A 47 -71.50 -24.39 3.66
CA GLY A 47 -71.89 -23.28 4.54
C GLY A 47 -71.45 -21.94 3.97
N LYS A 48 -72.38 -21.16 3.42
CA LYS A 48 -72.15 -19.78 2.95
C LYS A 48 -72.13 -18.81 4.13
N LYS A 49 -71.08 -18.00 4.28
CA LYS A 49 -71.19 -16.65 4.88
C LYS A 49 -70.05 -15.70 4.48
N ALA A 50 -70.47 -14.59 3.88
CA ALA A 50 -69.89 -13.25 3.74
C ALA A 50 -68.49 -13.05 3.08
N PRO A 51 -68.37 -12.18 2.06
CA PRO A 51 -67.08 -11.70 1.55
C PRO A 51 -66.39 -10.82 2.59
N ALA A 52 -65.14 -11.13 2.93
CA ALA A 52 -64.27 -10.19 3.63
C ALA A 52 -63.94 -9.04 2.68
N THR A 53 -64.25 -7.82 3.10
CA THR A 53 -63.95 -6.58 2.40
C THR A 53 -62.42 -6.45 2.26
N ASN A 54 -61.92 -6.46 1.03
CA ASN A 54 -60.53 -6.17 0.72
C ASN A 54 -60.26 -4.70 1.05
N THR A 55 -59.66 -4.41 2.21
CA THR A 55 -59.02 -3.12 2.45
C THR A 55 -57.76 -3.05 1.57
N PRO A 56 -57.58 -2.01 0.75
CA PRO A 56 -56.34 -1.82 0.01
C PRO A 56 -55.20 -1.65 1.01
N SER A 57 -54.28 -2.62 1.06
CA SER A 57 -53.02 -2.44 1.77
C SER A 57 -52.31 -1.26 1.14
N LYS A 58 -52.24 -0.14 1.87
CA LYS A 58 -51.49 1.05 1.51
C LYS A 58 -50.08 0.59 1.16
N SER A 59 -49.70 0.70 -0.12
CA SER A 59 -48.34 0.43 -0.59
C SER A 59 -47.39 1.28 0.25
N GLY A 60 -46.57 0.61 1.07
CA GLY A 60 -45.54 1.29 1.86
C GLY A 60 -44.63 2.12 0.95
N PRO A 61 -43.99 3.18 1.46
CA PRO A 61 -43.09 4.00 0.65
C PRO A 61 -42.07 3.11 -0.05
N ALA A 62 -41.94 3.25 -1.37
CA ALA A 62 -40.92 2.54 -2.13
C ALA A 62 -39.55 2.79 -1.48
N ALA A 63 -38.79 1.72 -1.26
CA ALA A 63 -37.45 1.83 -0.68
C ALA A 63 -36.61 2.77 -1.56
N LYS A 64 -36.01 3.80 -0.95
CA LYS A 64 -35.13 4.73 -1.65
C LYS A 64 -33.98 3.93 -2.27
N PRO A 65 -33.61 4.19 -3.54
CA PRO A 65 -32.44 3.54 -4.15
C PRO A 65 -31.18 3.74 -3.28
N PRO A 66 -30.28 2.74 -3.21
CA PRO A 66 -29.03 2.88 -2.49
C PRO A 66 -28.26 4.11 -2.96
N ALA A 67 -27.62 4.81 -2.01
CA ALA A 67 -26.75 5.94 -2.36
C ALA A 67 -25.60 5.45 -3.27
N PRO A 68 -25.18 6.26 -4.26
CA PRO A 68 -24.05 5.90 -5.12
C PRO A 68 -22.77 5.68 -4.30
N VAL A 69 -22.02 4.62 -4.63
CA VAL A 69 -20.69 4.37 -4.03
C VAL A 69 -19.72 5.42 -4.56
N ALA A 70 -18.98 6.07 -3.67
CA ALA A 70 -17.95 7.04 -4.04
C ALA A 70 -16.86 6.37 -4.89
N ALA A 71 -16.41 7.05 -5.95
CA ALA A 71 -15.30 6.57 -6.76
C ALA A 71 -14.02 6.46 -5.92
N THR A 72 -13.24 5.40 -6.15
CA THR A 72 -11.95 5.17 -5.50
C THR A 72 -10.82 5.03 -6.51
N TYR A 73 -9.61 5.32 -6.07
CA TYR A 73 -8.37 5.11 -6.82
C TYR A 73 -7.32 4.54 -5.87
N ALA A 74 -6.59 3.51 -6.29
CA ALA A 74 -5.48 2.95 -5.54
C ALA A 74 -4.36 2.59 -6.52
N HIS A 75 -3.16 3.10 -6.28
CA HIS A 75 -2.01 2.80 -7.13
C HIS A 75 -0.71 2.89 -6.34
N LEU A 76 0.27 2.12 -6.79
CA LEU A 76 1.65 2.15 -6.31
C LEU A 76 2.54 2.54 -7.48
N ILE A 77 3.47 3.48 -7.27
CA ILE A 77 4.48 3.86 -8.26
C ILE A 77 5.83 3.74 -7.59
N GLY A 78 6.83 3.20 -8.27
CA GLY A 78 8.19 3.22 -7.73
C GLY A 78 9.22 2.64 -8.67
N PRO A 79 10.51 2.93 -8.43
CA PRO A 79 11.59 2.22 -9.10
C PRO A 79 11.45 0.72 -8.87
N GLY A 80 11.63 -0.07 -9.93
CA GLY A 80 11.50 -1.53 -9.86
C GLY A 80 10.07 -2.06 -9.88
N CYS A 81 9.04 -1.22 -9.87
CA CYS A 81 7.66 -1.63 -10.07
C CYS A 81 7.29 -1.41 -11.53
N ASP A 82 6.50 -2.33 -12.10
CA ASP A 82 6.00 -2.23 -13.49
C ASP A 82 4.85 -1.21 -13.61
N THR A 83 5.13 0.03 -13.20
CA THR A 83 4.15 1.10 -13.07
C THR A 83 4.78 2.42 -13.52
N PRO A 84 4.16 3.13 -14.47
CA PRO A 84 4.69 4.40 -14.94
C PRO A 84 4.50 5.52 -13.91
N GLY A 85 5.20 6.65 -14.10
CA GLY A 85 4.98 7.88 -13.34
C GLY A 85 6.08 8.23 -12.34
N PHE A 86 7.17 7.45 -12.28
CA PHE A 86 8.40 7.86 -11.60
C PHE A 86 9.21 8.83 -12.48
N ALA A 87 9.72 9.90 -11.89
CA ALA A 87 10.63 10.85 -12.55
C ALA A 87 11.74 11.27 -11.59
N ALA A 88 12.88 11.70 -12.13
CA ALA A 88 14.01 12.19 -11.34
C ALA A 88 14.56 13.48 -11.94
N GLY A 89 15.09 14.37 -11.08
CA GLY A 89 15.83 15.56 -11.47
C GLY A 89 17.16 15.64 -10.71
N GLY A 90 18.15 16.28 -11.34
CA GLY A 90 19.50 16.43 -10.76
C GLY A 90 20.28 15.11 -10.58
N ARG A 91 19.83 14.04 -11.25
CA ARG A 91 20.45 12.70 -11.14
C ARG A 91 21.86 12.68 -11.73
N TYR A 92 22.03 13.29 -12.88
CA TYR A 92 23.32 13.35 -13.57
C TYR A 92 24.01 14.69 -13.31
N ASP A 93 25.33 14.67 -13.15
CA ASP A 93 26.15 15.90 -13.11
C ASP A 93 26.27 16.55 -14.50
N SER A 94 26.95 17.70 -14.58
CA SER A 94 27.19 18.41 -15.85
C SER A 94 28.04 17.63 -16.86
N LYS A 95 28.70 16.55 -16.43
CA LYS A 95 29.48 15.63 -17.26
C LYS A 95 28.70 14.35 -17.59
N GLY A 96 27.43 14.27 -17.22
CA GLY A 96 26.57 13.10 -17.47
C GLY A 96 26.79 11.92 -16.51
N LYS A 97 27.57 12.09 -15.43
CA LYS A 97 27.80 11.00 -14.46
C LYS A 97 26.62 10.88 -13.51
N ASP A 98 26.12 9.66 -13.34
CA ASP A 98 25.06 9.36 -12.39
C ASP A 98 25.55 9.57 -10.96
N ARG A 99 24.89 10.47 -10.24
CA ARG A 99 25.17 10.74 -8.82
C ARG A 99 24.32 9.87 -7.89
N TRP A 100 23.30 9.20 -8.43
CA TRP A 100 22.41 8.34 -7.66
C TRP A 100 22.94 6.92 -7.62
N ARG A 101 22.56 6.18 -6.58
CA ARG A 101 22.85 4.75 -6.48
C ARG A 101 21.57 3.95 -6.72
N GLY A 102 21.70 2.80 -7.36
CA GLY A 102 20.64 1.79 -7.43
C GLY A 102 20.97 0.63 -6.49
N SER A 103 19.97 0.09 -5.78
CA SER A 103 20.16 -1.09 -4.94
C SER A 103 18.88 -1.90 -4.79
N ARG A 104 19.00 -3.06 -4.14
CA ARG A 104 17.90 -3.95 -3.75
C ARG A 104 17.64 -3.89 -2.25
N GLY A 105 16.44 -4.27 -1.84
CA GLY A 105 15.98 -4.23 -0.44
C GLY A 105 14.67 -3.47 -0.25
N SER A 106 14.08 -2.98 -1.35
CA SER A 106 12.71 -2.46 -1.39
C SER A 106 11.69 -3.61 -1.34
N THR A 107 10.40 -3.27 -1.40
CA THR A 107 9.33 -4.27 -1.45
C THR A 107 9.36 -5.07 -2.76
N THR A 108 9.12 -6.38 -2.66
CA THR A 108 8.89 -7.28 -3.80
C THR A 108 7.40 -7.57 -4.04
N GLY A 109 6.52 -6.99 -3.22
CA GLY A 109 5.07 -7.12 -3.39
C GLY A 109 4.55 -6.24 -4.52
N TYR A 110 3.31 -6.47 -4.92
CA TYR A 110 2.56 -5.59 -5.85
C TYR A 110 3.24 -5.37 -7.21
N GLY A 111 3.98 -6.37 -7.71
CA GLY A 111 4.68 -6.29 -9.00
C GLY A 111 6.02 -5.54 -8.96
N CYS A 112 6.59 -5.33 -7.78
CA CYS A 112 7.90 -4.69 -7.62
C CYS A 112 9.05 -5.71 -7.55
N SER A 113 10.21 -5.36 -8.08
CA SER A 113 11.41 -6.20 -8.12
C SER A 113 12.30 -6.10 -6.87
N GLY A 114 11.90 -5.27 -5.89
CA GLY A 114 12.72 -4.93 -4.73
C GLY A 114 13.79 -3.87 -4.99
N PHE A 115 13.82 -3.26 -6.18
CA PHE A 115 14.74 -2.18 -6.52
C PHE A 115 14.32 -0.83 -5.92
N TYR A 116 15.28 0.06 -5.68
CA TYR A 116 15.08 1.46 -5.31
C TYR A 116 16.30 2.31 -5.71
N PHE A 117 16.12 3.63 -5.70
CA PHE A 117 17.23 4.58 -5.86
C PHE A 117 17.61 5.23 -4.53
N SER A 118 18.89 5.57 -4.39
CA SER A 118 19.43 6.37 -3.29
C SER A 118 19.84 7.72 -3.85
N VAL A 119 19.19 8.78 -3.36
CA VAL A 119 19.40 10.18 -3.75
C VAL A 119 20.46 10.78 -2.81
N PRO A 120 21.60 11.27 -3.32
CA PRO A 120 22.66 11.84 -2.47
C PRO A 120 22.14 13.08 -1.74
N MET A 121 22.28 13.10 -0.41
CA MET A 121 21.87 14.25 0.39
C MET A 121 22.86 15.40 0.28
N SER A 122 22.39 16.61 0.56
CA SER A 122 23.13 17.87 0.47
C SER A 122 22.75 18.77 1.65
N ASP A 123 23.77 19.35 2.30
CA ASP A 123 23.63 20.31 3.42
C ASP A 123 23.01 21.66 3.04
N ARG A 124 22.80 21.89 1.74
CA ARG A 124 22.09 23.05 1.20
C ARG A 124 20.63 23.11 1.63
N SER A 125 20.10 24.33 1.73
CA SER A 125 18.69 24.59 2.04
C SER A 125 17.74 24.32 0.87
N SER A 126 18.24 24.33 -0.36
CA SER A 126 17.49 24.04 -1.57
C SER A 126 17.79 22.64 -2.12
N ASP A 127 16.78 22.04 -2.75
CA ASP A 127 16.94 20.76 -3.43
C ASP A 127 17.52 20.97 -4.83
N ASP A 128 18.65 20.31 -5.13
CA ASP A 128 19.23 20.24 -6.48
C ASP A 128 19.01 18.88 -7.14
N SER A 129 18.52 17.90 -6.37
CA SER A 129 18.19 16.57 -6.84
C SER A 129 16.92 16.06 -6.17
N TRP A 130 16.08 15.37 -6.94
CA TRP A 130 14.78 14.94 -6.45
C TRP A 130 14.24 13.71 -7.18
N ALA A 131 13.40 12.95 -6.48
CA ALA A 131 12.58 11.87 -7.03
C ALA A 131 11.10 12.26 -6.95
N GLN A 132 10.32 11.99 -7.98
CA GLN A 132 8.89 12.32 -8.04
C GLN A 132 8.05 11.14 -8.47
N TRP A 133 6.93 10.93 -7.78
CA TRP A 133 5.89 9.96 -8.12
C TRP A 133 4.63 10.70 -8.56
N LYS A 134 4.20 10.49 -9.80
CA LYS A 134 3.12 11.25 -10.46
C LYS A 134 1.88 10.37 -10.64
N PHE A 135 0.83 10.64 -9.87
CA PHE A 135 -0.42 9.90 -9.91
C PHE A 135 -1.51 10.72 -10.64
N THR A 136 -2.13 10.12 -11.66
CA THR A 136 -3.41 10.60 -12.20
C THR A 136 -4.51 9.73 -11.59
N THR A 137 -5.42 10.33 -10.84
CA THR A 137 -6.35 9.62 -9.95
C THR A 137 -7.65 9.17 -10.63
N GLY A 138 -7.65 9.12 -11.97
CA GLY A 138 -8.77 8.64 -12.78
C GLY A 138 -10.09 9.34 -12.45
N LYS A 139 -11.10 8.56 -12.05
CA LYS A 139 -12.44 9.05 -11.71
C LYS A 139 -12.49 9.92 -10.44
N VAL A 140 -11.46 9.88 -9.60
CA VAL A 140 -11.37 10.72 -8.40
C VAL A 140 -10.78 12.07 -8.79
N THR A 141 -11.59 12.97 -9.33
CA THR A 141 -11.15 14.32 -9.75
C THR A 141 -11.08 15.30 -8.57
N LYS A 142 -11.90 15.08 -7.53
CA LYS A 142 -11.90 15.79 -6.26
C LYS A 142 -12.10 14.79 -5.13
N GLY A 143 -11.36 14.92 -4.04
CA GLY A 143 -11.38 13.92 -2.97
C GLY A 143 -10.25 14.05 -1.97
N VAL A 144 -10.04 12.99 -1.18
CA VAL A 144 -8.93 12.85 -0.24
C VAL A 144 -8.07 11.66 -0.66
N CYS A 145 -6.76 11.85 -0.68
CA CYS A 145 -5.77 10.84 -1.01
C CYS A 145 -4.83 10.59 0.18
N ALA A 146 -4.80 9.35 0.69
CA ALA A 146 -3.82 8.89 1.66
C ALA A 146 -2.52 8.49 0.95
N VAL A 147 -1.38 8.95 1.46
CA VAL A 147 -0.04 8.67 0.92
C VAL A 147 0.72 7.74 1.86
N GLN A 148 1.39 6.74 1.30
CA GLN A 148 2.32 5.87 2.04
C GLN A 148 3.64 5.76 1.27
N VAL A 149 4.75 5.74 2.00
CA VAL A 149 6.09 5.59 1.42
C VAL A 149 6.72 4.32 1.97
N TYR A 150 7.26 3.46 1.10
CA TYR A 150 8.03 2.30 1.54
C TYR A 150 9.46 2.70 1.84
N ILE A 151 10.03 2.20 2.94
CA ILE A 151 11.44 2.40 3.27
C ILE A 151 12.19 1.07 3.07
N PRO A 152 13.23 1.02 2.23
CA PRO A 152 14.00 -0.21 2.00
C PRO A 152 14.62 -0.76 3.28
N ASN A 153 14.71 -2.09 3.38
CA ASN A 153 15.33 -2.77 4.52
C ASN A 153 16.86 -2.83 4.38
N VAL A 154 17.52 -1.68 4.38
CA VAL A 154 18.98 -1.56 4.24
C VAL A 154 19.52 -0.63 5.32
N LYS A 155 20.37 -1.14 6.21
CA LYS A 155 20.93 -0.37 7.35
C LYS A 155 22.04 0.60 6.96
N ASN A 156 22.65 0.41 5.78
CA ASN A 156 23.75 1.25 5.33
C ASN A 156 23.22 2.65 4.93
N ILE A 157 23.64 3.67 5.68
CA ILE A 157 23.20 5.07 5.50
C ILE A 157 23.62 5.67 4.16
N THR A 158 24.63 5.10 3.50
CA THR A 158 25.01 5.50 2.13
C THR A 158 24.00 5.06 1.07
N TYR A 159 22.97 4.30 1.48
CA TYR A 159 21.83 3.93 0.63
C TYR A 159 20.49 4.35 1.23
N VAL A 160 20.30 4.21 2.54
CA VAL A 160 19.07 4.57 3.27
C VAL A 160 19.47 5.31 4.54
N GLY A 161 19.79 6.59 4.40
CA GLY A 161 20.34 7.44 5.46
C GLY A 161 19.55 8.70 5.74
N GLY A 162 18.44 8.93 5.01
CA GLY A 162 17.59 10.11 5.15
C GLY A 162 17.10 10.32 6.58
N ASN A 163 17.65 11.32 7.25
CA ASN A 163 17.28 11.70 8.61
C ASN A 163 17.56 13.19 8.86
N PRO A 164 16.56 14.06 8.65
CA PRO A 164 15.30 13.79 7.94
C PRO A 164 15.48 13.64 6.42
N ALA A 165 14.66 12.79 5.79
CA ALA A 165 14.34 12.87 4.36
C ALA A 165 13.11 13.75 4.18
N TYR A 166 13.20 14.77 3.33
CA TYR A 166 12.11 15.74 3.15
C TYR A 166 11.27 15.48 1.91
N TYR A 167 9.96 15.51 2.10
CA TYR A 167 8.98 15.31 1.06
C TYR A 167 8.02 16.49 0.93
N THR A 168 7.59 16.75 -0.30
CA THR A 168 6.54 17.71 -0.62
C THR A 168 5.47 17.03 -1.47
N VAL A 169 4.21 17.27 -1.14
CA VAL A 169 3.05 16.77 -1.88
C VAL A 169 2.43 17.90 -2.66
N TYR A 170 2.15 17.66 -3.94
CA TYR A 170 1.61 18.66 -4.87
C TYR A 170 0.29 18.19 -5.48
N ARG A 171 -0.62 19.12 -5.78
CA ARG A 171 -1.85 18.86 -6.55
C ARG A 171 -1.65 18.84 -8.07
N ALA A 172 -0.41 18.98 -8.52
CA ALA A 172 -0.03 18.95 -9.92
C ALA A 172 1.33 18.26 -10.05
N PHE A 173 1.79 18.02 -11.28
CA PHE A 173 3.10 17.42 -11.52
C PHE A 173 4.22 18.46 -11.56
N THR A 174 3.89 19.74 -11.74
CA THR A 174 4.87 20.83 -11.68
C THR A 174 5.12 21.25 -10.23
N GLN A 175 6.39 21.24 -9.85
CA GLN A 175 6.87 21.58 -8.50
C GLN A 175 6.89 23.10 -8.28
N LYS A 176 5.71 23.70 -8.13
CA LYS A 176 5.53 25.13 -7.81
C LYS A 176 4.98 25.29 -6.41
N SER A 177 5.40 26.33 -5.69
CA SER A 177 4.91 26.65 -4.35
C SER A 177 3.38 26.76 -4.31
N SER A 178 2.79 27.37 -5.34
CA SER A 178 1.34 27.46 -5.46
C SER A 178 0.68 26.09 -5.45
N ASN A 179 1.29 25.05 -6.02
CA ASN A 179 0.73 23.69 -6.13
C ASN A 179 0.89 22.83 -4.86
N VAL A 180 1.56 23.31 -3.81
CA VAL A 180 1.81 22.53 -2.61
C VAL A 180 0.49 22.22 -1.89
N LEU A 181 0.32 20.95 -1.52
CA LEU A 181 -0.75 20.45 -0.64
C LEU A 181 -0.26 20.25 0.79
N GLY A 182 1.05 20.01 0.96
CA GLY A 182 1.70 19.92 2.26
C GLY A 182 3.10 19.34 2.13
N THR A 183 3.79 19.28 3.25
CA THR A 183 5.14 18.71 3.38
C THR A 183 5.17 17.71 4.53
N PHE A 184 6.12 16.80 4.50
CA PHE A 184 6.44 15.92 5.62
C PHE A 184 7.92 15.55 5.59
N SER A 185 8.44 15.08 6.72
CA SER A 185 9.79 14.53 6.80
C SER A 185 9.77 13.18 7.50
N LEU A 186 10.71 12.31 7.13
CA LEU A 186 10.84 10.96 7.68
C LEU A 186 12.25 10.71 8.17
N ASN A 187 12.39 10.03 9.31
CA ASN A 187 13.63 9.34 9.66
C ASN A 187 13.60 7.95 9.01
N GLN A 188 14.16 7.81 7.82
CA GLN A 188 14.15 6.55 7.08
C GLN A 188 14.88 5.44 7.86
N THR A 189 15.94 5.79 8.59
CA THR A 189 16.72 4.79 9.36
C THR A 189 15.93 4.14 10.49
N ALA A 190 14.85 4.78 10.96
CA ALA A 190 13.98 4.25 12.00
C ALA A 190 12.80 3.40 11.48
N HIS A 191 12.57 3.35 10.16
CA HIS A 191 11.38 2.73 9.56
C HIS A 191 11.71 1.68 8.48
N LEU A 192 12.92 1.12 8.52
CA LEU A 192 13.43 0.16 7.53
C LEU A 192 12.47 -1.02 7.31
N GLY A 193 12.26 -1.39 6.05
CA GLY A 193 11.46 -2.55 5.63
C GLY A 193 9.95 -2.37 5.75
N GLY A 194 9.46 -1.15 5.98
CA GLY A 194 8.06 -0.87 6.27
C GLY A 194 7.42 0.17 5.36
N TRP A 195 6.09 0.13 5.30
CA TRP A 195 5.28 1.24 4.79
C TRP A 195 5.07 2.26 5.90
N VAL A 196 5.38 3.52 5.62
CA VAL A 196 5.14 4.64 6.52
C VAL A 196 3.95 5.45 6.03
N ASN A 197 2.99 5.74 6.91
CA ASN A 197 1.88 6.63 6.61
C ASN A 197 2.40 8.07 6.55
N ALA A 198 2.20 8.73 5.41
CA ALA A 198 2.68 10.08 5.13
C ALA A 198 1.55 11.12 5.13
N GLY A 199 0.39 10.78 5.67
CA GLY A 199 -0.76 11.69 5.78
C GLY A 199 -1.77 11.57 4.65
N SER A 200 -2.79 12.43 4.73
CA SER A 200 -3.91 12.49 3.79
C SER A 200 -4.08 13.89 3.24
N TYR A 201 -4.22 14.02 1.92
CA TYR A 201 -4.21 15.28 1.20
C TYR A 201 -5.47 15.44 0.36
N ARG A 202 -6.09 16.62 0.43
CA ARG A 202 -7.23 16.97 -0.42
C ARG A 202 -6.74 17.31 -1.82
N ILE A 203 -7.38 16.73 -2.83
CA ILE A 203 -7.08 17.00 -4.23
C ILE A 203 -8.27 17.67 -4.92
N SER A 204 -7.96 18.52 -5.89
CA SER A 204 -8.90 19.11 -6.84
C SER A 204 -8.17 19.22 -8.18
N GLY A 205 -8.57 18.38 -9.14
CA GLY A 205 -7.93 18.29 -10.46
C GLY A 205 -7.43 16.91 -10.88
N GLY A 206 -7.77 15.85 -10.13
CA GLY A 206 -7.50 14.47 -10.54
C GLY A 206 -6.01 14.09 -10.58
N LYS A 207 -5.17 14.81 -9.85
CA LYS A 207 -3.73 14.61 -9.80
C LYS A 207 -3.19 14.79 -8.39
N ILE A 208 -2.16 14.01 -8.09
CA ILE A 208 -1.32 14.19 -6.91
C ILE A 208 0.10 13.76 -7.28
N SER A 209 1.11 14.48 -6.79
CA SER A 209 2.47 14.00 -6.84
C SER A 209 3.18 14.16 -5.52
N VAL A 210 4.08 13.23 -5.25
CA VAL A 210 4.95 13.25 -4.08
C VAL A 210 6.37 13.46 -4.59
N VAL A 211 7.13 14.34 -3.96
CA VAL A 211 8.51 14.64 -4.31
C VAL A 211 9.38 14.44 -3.10
N LEU A 212 10.43 13.63 -3.23
CA LEU A 212 11.53 13.55 -2.29
C LEU A 212 12.63 14.50 -2.77
N GLY A 213 12.98 15.48 -1.94
CA GLY A 213 14.14 16.35 -2.16
C GLY A 213 15.42 15.76 -1.54
N ASN A 214 16.55 16.41 -1.76
CA ASN A 214 17.84 15.97 -1.25
C ASN A 214 18.46 16.88 -0.18
N ARG A 215 17.79 17.96 0.23
CA ARG A 215 18.23 18.77 1.37
C ARG A 215 18.32 17.95 2.67
N GLY A 216 19.27 18.28 3.53
CA GLY A 216 19.46 17.68 4.86
C GLY A 216 20.93 17.37 5.15
N SER A 217 21.22 16.53 6.15
CA SER A 217 22.61 16.19 6.46
C SER A 217 23.21 15.27 5.39
N ASP A 218 24.34 15.66 4.82
CA ASP A 218 25.17 14.85 3.91
C ASP A 218 26.30 14.09 4.65
N SER A 219 26.43 14.30 5.96
CA SER A 219 27.44 13.67 6.82
C SER A 219 27.47 12.14 6.65
N GLY A 220 28.68 11.58 6.50
CA GLY A 220 28.82 10.13 6.28
C GLY A 220 28.30 9.66 4.92
N ASN A 221 28.21 10.56 3.92
CA ASN A 221 27.76 10.26 2.56
C ASN A 221 26.33 9.70 2.53
N ARG A 222 25.44 10.30 3.31
CA ARG A 222 24.04 9.86 3.45
C ARG A 222 23.27 10.03 2.15
N HIS A 223 22.37 9.08 1.91
CA HIS A 223 21.43 9.16 0.80
C HIS A 223 20.00 8.97 1.30
N ALA A 224 19.06 9.75 0.75
CA ALA A 224 17.65 9.50 0.97
C ALA A 224 17.15 8.44 -0.03
N ALA A 225 16.45 7.43 0.47
CA ALA A 225 15.92 6.36 -0.36
C ALA A 225 14.64 6.79 -1.09
N ALA A 226 14.66 6.71 -2.42
CA ALA A 226 13.52 6.81 -3.30
C ALA A 226 13.03 5.40 -3.67
N ALA A 227 12.10 4.90 -2.87
CA ALA A 227 11.43 3.61 -3.02
C ALA A 227 9.95 3.79 -3.41
N PRO A 228 9.14 2.73 -3.57
CA PRO A 228 7.76 2.88 -4.00
C PRO A 228 6.89 3.70 -3.05
N VAL A 229 5.99 4.46 -3.65
CA VAL A 229 4.96 5.26 -2.99
C VAL A 229 3.60 4.71 -3.39
N ARG A 230 2.70 4.56 -2.41
CA ARG A 230 1.31 4.18 -2.63
C ARG A 230 0.41 5.37 -2.35
N VAL A 231 -0.61 5.51 -3.20
CA VAL A 231 -1.69 6.49 -3.03
C VAL A 231 -3.04 5.79 -3.10
N ASN A 232 -3.90 6.06 -2.12
CA ASN A 232 -5.29 5.61 -2.10
C ASN A 232 -6.21 6.84 -1.97
N CYS A 233 -7.09 7.07 -2.93
CA CYS A 233 -8.00 8.20 -2.96
C CYS A 233 -9.47 7.77 -2.95
N THR A 234 -10.31 8.59 -2.32
CA THR A 234 -11.77 8.46 -2.34
C THR A 234 -12.39 9.80 -2.74
N ALA A 235 -13.38 9.77 -3.63
CA ALA A 235 -14.09 10.96 -4.09
C ALA A 235 -14.95 11.59 -2.99
N SER A 236 -15.09 12.92 -3.04
CA SER A 236 -15.90 13.73 -2.11
C SER A 236 -16.62 14.87 -2.81
#